data_AF-A0A452Z8N3-F1
#
_entry.id   AF-A0A452Z8N3-F1
#
_cell.length_a   1.000
_cell.length_b   1.000
_cell.length_c   1.000
_cell.angle_alpha   90.00
_cell.angle_beta   90.00
_cell.angle_gamma   90.00
#
_symmetry.space_group_name_H-M   'P 1'
#
loop_
_entity.id
_entity.type
_entity.pdbx_description
1 polymer ?
#
loop_
_entity_poly.entity_id
_entity_poly.type
_entity_poly.pdbx_seq_one_letter_code
_entity_poly.pdbx_strand_id
1 'polypeptide(L)'
;MKERFSKLLLGEDMSGSGKGVCTALAISNAITNLCATIFGQLWRLEPLLPEKKAMWRREMDWLLCVSDHIVELVPTWQTFPDGTRLEIMTSRPRSDLYINLPALRKLDHMLLETLESFRDTEFWYVDQGICAPDCDGSASFRRPAHRRDEKWWLPVPRVPPGGLREATRRQLEHKRDAANQILKAAMAINSNALAEMDVPDSYHDSLPKNGRATLGDIIYRYITSEQFSPDCLLDCLDLSSEYQAVEIANRVEAAVYVWRRRGTAAKSAGTKSSWGMVKDMIMDTEKRGDLLAERAEGLLISLKQRFPGLTQTSLDMSKIQYNKDVGKSILESYSRVMESLASNIIARIDDLLYVDELSKQADQKLPSGVADDGKIACKNKKAAAMAAVPASGTTYVTPSFSPAQLSSPSKIGRALLVDRRAHHGRAAKRSALADHGGGPEVKGIV
;
A
#
# COMPACT_ATOMS: atom_id res chain seq x y z
N MET A 1 -5.74 6.49 23.02
CA MET A 1 -6.31 5.13 23.12
C MET A 1 -7.82 5.11 22.87
N LYS A 2 -8.69 5.61 23.76
CA LYS A 2 -10.16 5.54 23.60
C LYS A 2 -10.65 6.07 22.25
N GLU A 3 -10.20 7.26 21.84
CA GLU A 3 -10.54 7.85 20.55
C GLU A 3 -10.14 6.98 19.34
N ARG A 4 -8.97 6.32 19.42
CA ARG A 4 -8.46 5.47 18.33
C ARG A 4 -9.37 4.26 18.16
N PHE A 5 -9.66 3.55 19.25
CA PHE A 5 -10.53 2.37 19.20
C PHE A 5 -11.97 2.72 18.89
N SER A 6 -12.50 3.87 19.34
CA SER A 6 -13.85 4.28 18.96
C SER A 6 -13.96 4.54 17.45
N LYS A 7 -12.94 5.16 16.82
CA LYS A 7 -12.91 5.36 15.36
C LYS A 7 -12.85 4.03 14.59
N LEU A 8 -12.06 3.07 15.08
CA LEU A 8 -12.00 1.72 14.50
C LEU A 8 -13.34 0.99 14.60
N LEU A 9 -14.02 1.08 15.75
CA LEU A 9 -15.34 0.46 15.97
C LEU A 9 -16.44 1.09 15.12
N LEU A 10 -16.32 2.38 14.78
CA LEU A 10 -17.22 3.07 13.87
C LEU A 10 -16.98 2.72 12.39
N GLY A 11 -15.88 2.03 12.07
CA GLY A 11 -15.55 1.68 10.68
C GLY A 11 -15.41 2.91 9.80
N GLU A 12 -14.78 3.99 10.30
CA GLU A 12 -14.63 5.29 9.61
C GLU A 12 -15.95 6.06 9.39
N ASP A 13 -17.11 5.52 9.75
CA ASP A 13 -18.39 6.23 9.70
C ASP A 13 -18.63 7.03 10.99
N MET A 14 -18.18 8.29 10.97
CA MET A 14 -18.33 9.20 12.11
C MET A 14 -19.78 9.66 12.35
N SER A 15 -20.73 9.31 11.48
CA SER A 15 -22.16 9.59 11.70
C SER A 15 -22.82 8.60 12.68
N GLY A 16 -22.18 7.44 12.91
CA GLY A 16 -22.74 6.37 13.73
C GLY A 16 -23.83 5.55 13.04
N SER A 17 -24.00 5.68 11.71
CA SER A 17 -25.04 4.98 10.94
C SER A 17 -24.76 3.50 10.69
N GLY A 18 -23.55 3.02 11.04
CA GLY A 18 -23.14 1.64 10.84
C GLY A 18 -22.89 1.27 9.38
N LYS A 19 -22.78 2.27 8.49
CA LYS A 19 -22.50 2.11 7.06
C LYS A 19 -21.01 2.25 6.73
N GLY A 20 -20.16 2.09 7.73
CA GLY A 20 -18.72 2.15 7.62
C GLY A 20 -18.10 0.91 6.98
N VAL A 21 -16.78 0.91 6.92
CA VAL A 21 -15.98 -0.23 6.47
C VAL A 21 -15.88 -1.32 7.55
N CYS A 22 -15.50 -2.53 7.16
CA CYS A 22 -15.26 -3.61 8.10
C CYS A 22 -14.04 -3.29 9.02
N THR A 23 -14.00 -3.90 10.20
CA THR A 23 -12.90 -3.69 11.17
C THR A 23 -11.52 -4.01 10.59
N ALA A 24 -11.42 -5.04 9.74
CA ALA A 24 -10.19 -5.38 9.05
C ALA A 24 -9.71 -4.19 8.20
N LEU A 25 -10.55 -3.69 7.28
CA LEU A 25 -10.21 -2.54 6.44
C LEU A 25 -9.93 -1.28 7.27
N ALA A 26 -10.69 -1.01 8.34
CA ALA A 26 -10.45 0.11 9.24
C ALA A 26 -9.05 0.05 9.88
N ILE A 27 -8.58 -1.14 10.27
CA ILE A 27 -7.23 -1.34 10.83
C ILE A 27 -6.17 -1.13 9.74
N SER A 28 -6.37 -1.69 8.53
CA SER A 28 -5.44 -1.46 7.39
C SER A 28 -5.27 0.02 7.08
N ASN A 29 -6.38 0.76 7.02
CA ASN A 29 -6.38 2.21 6.79
C ASN A 29 -5.71 2.94 7.95
N ALA A 30 -5.99 2.56 9.20
CA ALA A 30 -5.38 3.18 10.37
C ALA A 30 -3.85 2.99 10.41
N ILE A 31 -3.33 1.82 10.04
CA ILE A 31 -1.88 1.54 9.93
C ILE A 31 -1.27 2.40 8.80
N THR A 32 -1.91 2.41 7.64
CA THR A 32 -1.45 3.20 6.47
C THR A 32 -1.42 4.70 6.79
N ASN A 33 -2.48 5.22 7.41
CA ASN A 33 -2.59 6.63 7.80
C ASN A 33 -1.59 7.02 8.89
N LEU A 34 -1.32 6.11 9.85
CA LEU A 34 -0.28 6.33 10.85
C LEU A 34 1.09 6.44 10.19
N CYS A 35 1.42 5.53 9.27
CA CYS A 35 2.68 5.59 8.52
C CYS A 35 2.82 6.94 7.77
N ALA A 36 1.77 7.34 7.03
CA ALA A 36 1.76 8.62 6.31
C ALA A 36 1.92 9.83 7.25
N THR A 37 1.34 9.79 8.46
CA THR A 37 1.45 10.88 9.44
C THR A 37 2.85 10.98 10.03
N ILE A 38 3.48 9.84 10.35
CA ILE A 38 4.80 9.80 10.98
C ILE A 38 5.90 10.10 9.97
N PHE A 39 5.91 9.35 8.86
CA PHE A 39 7.01 9.32 7.91
C PHE A 39 6.76 10.20 6.67
N GLY A 40 5.49 10.50 6.33
CA GLY A 40 5.16 11.24 5.11
C GLY A 40 5.71 10.53 3.86
N GLN A 41 6.35 11.29 2.97
CA GLN A 41 7.14 10.71 1.87
C GLN A 41 8.63 10.52 2.21
N LEU A 42 9.01 10.65 3.49
CA LEU A 42 10.39 10.66 3.98
C LEU A 42 11.29 11.57 3.14
N TRP A 43 11.18 12.88 3.39
CA TRP A 43 11.79 13.90 2.54
C TRP A 43 13.31 13.99 2.71
N ARG A 44 13.83 13.54 3.85
CA ARG A 44 15.22 13.65 4.25
C ARG A 44 15.67 12.38 4.97
N LEU A 45 16.95 12.05 4.81
CA LEU A 45 17.62 11.04 5.63
C LEU A 45 18.11 11.71 6.91
N GLU A 46 17.25 11.69 7.92
CA GLU A 46 17.53 12.24 9.24
C GLU A 46 16.85 11.39 10.32
N PRO A 47 17.31 11.48 11.58
CA PRO A 47 16.67 10.78 12.68
C PRO A 47 15.25 11.30 12.88
N LEU A 48 14.33 10.38 13.17
CA LEU A 48 12.96 10.78 13.51
C LEU A 48 12.96 11.57 14.81
N LEU A 49 12.16 12.64 14.84
CA LEU A 49 11.85 13.36 16.07
C LEU A 49 11.43 12.37 17.17
N PRO A 50 11.97 12.49 18.40
CA PRO A 50 11.67 11.56 19.49
C PRO A 50 10.17 11.40 19.74
N GLU A 51 9.41 12.50 19.61
CA GLU A 51 7.94 12.51 19.72
C GLU A 51 7.26 11.64 18.66
N LYS A 52 7.69 11.75 17.40
CA LYS A 52 7.17 10.94 16.28
C LYS A 52 7.54 9.46 16.45
N LYS A 53 8.76 9.17 16.90
CA LYS A 53 9.22 7.81 17.20
C LYS A 53 8.42 7.16 18.33
N ALA A 54 8.15 7.92 19.40
CA ALA A 54 7.30 7.47 20.50
C ALA A 54 5.84 7.28 20.07
N MET A 55 5.32 8.18 19.23
CA MET A 55 3.97 8.08 18.66
C MET A 55 3.82 6.84 17.79
N TRP A 56 4.77 6.58 16.88
CA TRP A 56 4.80 5.38 16.04
C TRP A 56 4.72 4.10 16.88
N ARG A 57 5.63 3.92 17.85
CA ARG A 57 5.65 2.73 18.71
C ARG A 57 4.35 2.55 19.47
N ARG A 58 3.89 3.60 20.14
CA ARG A 58 2.67 3.55 20.96
C ARG A 58 1.42 3.26 20.14
N GLU A 59 1.25 3.92 19.01
CA GLU A 59 0.04 3.74 18.19
C GLU A 59 0.07 2.43 17.41
N MET A 60 1.24 2.00 16.94
CA MET A 60 1.39 0.68 16.33
C MET A 60 1.09 -0.42 17.36
N ASP A 61 1.57 -0.31 18.60
CA ASP A 61 1.23 -1.27 19.66
C ASP A 61 -0.29 -1.33 19.92
N TRP A 62 -1.01 -0.21 19.86
CA TRP A 62 -2.47 -0.21 19.97
C TRP A 62 -3.16 -0.88 18.77
N LEU A 63 -2.66 -0.68 17.55
CA LEU A 63 -3.23 -1.30 16.36
C LEU A 63 -2.94 -2.80 16.30
N LEU A 64 -1.79 -3.22 16.82
CA LEU A 64 -1.35 -4.61 16.83
C LEU A 64 -1.93 -5.42 17.99
N CYS A 65 -2.36 -4.83 19.10
CA CYS A 65 -2.80 -5.60 20.28
C CYS A 65 -3.98 -6.57 20.01
N VAL A 66 -4.76 -6.35 18.95
CA VAL A 66 -5.81 -7.29 18.52
C VAL A 66 -5.21 -8.63 18.08
N SER A 67 -3.99 -8.66 17.51
CA SER A 67 -3.36 -9.91 17.07
C SER A 67 -3.13 -10.90 18.20
N ASP A 68 -2.90 -10.42 19.43
CA ASP A 68 -2.67 -11.25 20.61
C ASP A 68 -3.91 -12.07 20.99
N HIS A 69 -5.09 -11.64 20.51
CA HIS A 69 -6.37 -12.27 20.75
C HIS A 69 -6.84 -13.14 19.57
N ILE A 70 -6.06 -13.19 18.47
CA ILE A 70 -6.37 -14.04 17.31
C ILE A 70 -5.70 -15.39 17.51
N VAL A 71 -6.51 -16.38 17.90
CA VAL A 71 -6.04 -17.71 18.30
C VAL A 71 -6.68 -18.83 17.49
N GLU A 72 -5.92 -19.90 17.31
CA GLU A 72 -6.41 -21.20 16.88
C GLU A 72 -6.72 -22.05 18.13
N LEU A 73 -7.88 -22.71 18.14
CA LEU A 73 -8.23 -23.68 19.17
C LEU A 73 -7.71 -25.05 18.76
N VAL A 74 -6.87 -25.65 19.61
CA VAL A 74 -6.21 -26.92 19.32
C VAL A 74 -6.45 -27.90 20.46
N PRO A 75 -6.82 -29.16 20.14
CA PRO A 75 -6.96 -30.20 21.15
C PRO A 75 -5.59 -30.57 21.74
N THR A 76 -5.49 -30.62 23.06
CA THR A 76 -4.30 -31.03 23.80
C THR A 76 -4.67 -31.93 24.98
N TRP A 77 -3.72 -32.71 25.45
CA TRP A 77 -3.93 -33.60 26.61
C TRP A 77 -3.38 -32.94 27.87
N GLN A 78 -4.25 -32.76 28.86
CA GLN A 78 -3.86 -32.31 30.20
C GLN A 78 -3.85 -33.52 31.14
N THR A 79 -2.74 -33.69 31.86
CA THR A 79 -2.62 -34.71 32.91
C THR A 79 -2.88 -34.05 34.27
N PHE A 80 -3.86 -34.56 35.01
CA PHE A 80 -4.17 -34.10 36.36
C PHE A 80 -3.21 -34.70 37.40
N PRO A 81 -3.12 -34.12 38.61
CA PRO A 81 -2.25 -34.64 39.68
C PRO A 81 -2.55 -36.08 40.11
N ASP A 82 -3.76 -36.58 39.82
CA ASP A 82 -4.20 -37.96 40.07
C ASP A 82 -3.77 -38.96 38.98
N GLY A 83 -3.04 -38.50 37.94
CA GLY A 83 -2.56 -39.30 36.82
C GLY A 83 -3.59 -39.49 35.70
N THR A 84 -4.82 -38.97 35.84
CA THR A 84 -5.82 -39.03 34.78
C THR A 84 -5.48 -38.06 33.65
N ARG A 85 -5.75 -38.45 32.40
CA ARG A 85 -5.52 -37.62 31.20
C ARG A 85 -6.85 -37.23 30.60
N LEU A 86 -7.04 -35.93 30.39
CA LEU A 86 -8.23 -35.37 29.76
C LEU A 86 -7.84 -34.60 28.51
N GLU A 87 -8.57 -34.83 27.42
CA GLU A 87 -8.45 -34.03 26.22
C GLU A 87 -9.18 -32.69 26.45
N ILE A 88 -8.44 -31.60 26.35
CA ILE A 88 -8.91 -30.23 26.52
C ILE A 88 -8.65 -29.42 25.26
N MET A 89 -9.40 -28.35 25.05
CA MET A 89 -9.11 -27.36 24.02
C MET A 89 -8.23 -26.26 24.60
N THR A 90 -7.13 -25.95 23.93
CA THR A 90 -6.22 -24.87 24.30
C THR A 90 -6.09 -23.86 23.16
N SER A 91 -5.94 -22.58 23.51
CA SER A 91 -5.71 -21.51 22.54
C SER A 91 -4.22 -21.35 22.26
N ARG A 92 -3.83 -21.36 20.98
CA ARG A 92 -2.51 -20.92 20.52
C ARG A 92 -2.64 -19.71 19.59
N PRO A 93 -1.69 -18.76 19.56
CA PRO A 93 -1.69 -17.71 18.55
C PRO A 93 -1.76 -18.31 17.14
N ARG A 94 -2.49 -17.66 16.24
CA ARG A 94 -2.62 -18.12 14.85
C ARG A 94 -1.24 -18.22 14.19
N SER A 95 -1.03 -19.30 13.44
CA SER A 95 0.29 -19.70 12.92
C SER A 95 0.96 -18.64 12.03
N ASP A 96 0.20 -18.00 11.15
CA ASP A 96 0.65 -16.91 10.28
C ASP A 96 1.11 -15.68 11.09
N LEU A 97 0.38 -15.31 12.14
CA LEU A 97 0.70 -14.19 13.03
C LEU A 97 1.90 -14.49 13.92
N TYR A 98 1.98 -15.71 14.45
CA TYR A 98 3.05 -16.13 15.35
C TYR A 98 4.44 -16.01 14.71
N ILE A 99 4.54 -16.29 13.42
CA ILE A 99 5.81 -16.21 12.67
C ILE A 99 6.04 -14.80 12.12
N ASN A 100 5.05 -14.25 11.41
CA ASN A 100 5.27 -13.05 10.60
C ASN A 100 5.27 -11.76 11.43
N LEU A 101 4.49 -11.68 12.51
CA LEU A 101 4.38 -10.44 13.28
C LEU A 101 5.68 -10.08 14.02
N PRO A 102 6.37 -11.01 14.71
CA PRO A 102 7.70 -10.73 15.27
C PRO A 102 8.74 -10.36 14.20
N ALA A 103 8.67 -10.99 13.02
CA ALA A 103 9.54 -10.66 11.89
C ALA A 103 9.33 -9.21 11.44
N LEU A 104 8.07 -8.78 11.24
CA LEU A 104 7.75 -7.39 10.87
C LEU A 104 8.20 -6.38 11.93
N ARG A 105 8.00 -6.66 13.22
CA ARG A 105 8.50 -5.81 14.31
C ARG A 105 10.02 -5.66 14.28
N LYS A 106 10.75 -6.72 13.90
CA LYS A 106 12.21 -6.67 13.72
C LYS A 106 12.61 -5.81 12.52
N LEU A 107 11.91 -5.94 11.38
CA LEU A 107 12.15 -5.11 10.21
C LEU A 107 11.91 -3.62 10.50
N ASP A 108 10.81 -3.30 11.19
CA ASP A 108 10.49 -1.94 11.66
C ASP A 108 11.61 -1.38 12.53
N HIS A 109 12.05 -2.14 13.53
CA HIS A 109 13.16 -1.73 14.38
C HIS A 109 14.44 -1.42 13.58
N MET A 110 14.82 -2.28 12.65
CA MET A 110 16.00 -2.08 11.80
C MET A 110 15.89 -0.84 10.90
N LEU A 111 14.71 -0.54 10.37
CA LEU A 111 14.48 0.68 9.58
C LEU A 111 14.58 1.93 10.45
N LEU A 112 14.00 1.91 11.65
CA LEU A 112 14.11 3.01 12.61
C LEU A 112 15.56 3.24 13.05
N GLU A 113 16.34 2.18 13.27
CA GLU A 113 17.77 2.27 13.58
C GLU A 113 18.57 2.84 12.39
N THR A 114 18.22 2.45 11.18
CA THR A 114 18.84 3.00 9.97
C THR A 114 18.60 4.51 9.89
N LEU A 115 17.37 4.98 10.12
CA LEU A 115 17.05 6.41 10.19
C LEU A 115 17.78 7.11 11.33
N GLU A 116 17.82 6.50 12.51
CA GLU A 116 18.53 7.03 13.68
C GLU A 116 20.03 7.20 13.45
N SER A 117 20.62 6.40 12.58
CA SER A 117 22.05 6.44 12.28
C SER A 117 22.47 7.63 11.42
N PHE A 118 21.54 8.37 10.80
CA PHE A 118 21.83 9.58 10.03
C PHE A 118 22.02 10.82 10.91
N ARG A 119 22.81 10.68 11.98
CA ARG A 119 23.26 11.79 12.82
C ARG A 119 24.59 12.33 12.27
N ASP A 120 24.80 13.64 12.38
CA ASP A 120 26.07 14.30 12.04
C ASP A 120 26.58 13.96 10.61
N THR A 121 25.72 14.16 9.61
CA THR A 121 25.98 13.79 8.22
C THR A 121 26.88 14.81 7.50
N GLU A 122 27.72 14.32 6.59
CA GLU A 122 28.52 15.17 5.69
C GLU A 122 27.68 15.89 4.61
N PHE A 123 26.47 15.38 4.35
CA PHE A 123 25.51 15.94 3.43
C PHE A 123 24.41 16.70 4.19
N TRP A 124 23.73 17.61 3.49
CA TRP A 124 22.60 18.36 4.02
C TRP A 124 21.52 18.55 2.96
N TYR A 125 20.32 18.95 3.39
CA TYR A 125 19.18 19.22 2.51
C TYR A 125 18.90 20.71 2.45
N VAL A 126 18.52 21.19 1.26
CA VAL A 126 18.09 22.58 1.04
C VAL A 126 16.63 22.58 0.57
N ASP A 127 15.77 23.30 1.29
CA ASP A 127 14.37 23.46 0.90
C ASP A 127 14.25 24.33 -0.35
N GLN A 128 13.43 23.87 -1.31
CA GLN A 128 13.05 24.69 -2.46
C GLN A 128 11.92 25.63 -2.03
N GLY A 129 12.29 26.78 -1.47
CA GLY A 129 11.35 27.88 -1.30
C GLY A 129 10.99 28.51 -2.65
N ILE A 130 9.76 29.02 -2.76
CA ILE A 130 9.45 30.10 -3.70
C ILE A 130 10.34 31.27 -3.25
N CYS A 131 11.43 31.55 -3.97
CA CYS A 131 12.25 32.72 -3.67
C CYS A 131 11.36 33.96 -3.63
N ALA A 132 11.29 34.63 -2.48
CA ALA A 132 10.84 36.01 -2.43
C ALA A 132 11.84 36.87 -3.22
N PRO A 133 11.42 37.95 -3.91
CA PRO A 133 12.24 38.63 -4.91
C PRO A 133 13.46 39.40 -4.37
N ASP A 134 13.60 39.57 -3.06
CA ASP A 134 14.52 40.58 -2.51
C ASP A 134 15.49 39.96 -1.50
N CYS A 135 16.53 39.30 -2.00
CA CYS A 135 17.77 39.04 -1.27
C CYS A 135 18.95 39.17 -2.24
N ASP A 136 19.49 40.39 -2.31
CA ASP A 136 20.85 40.79 -2.71
C ASP A 136 21.74 39.72 -3.39
N GLY A 137 21.68 39.69 -4.72
CA GLY A 137 22.81 40.01 -5.59
C GLY A 137 24.15 39.24 -5.49
N SER A 138 24.30 38.17 -4.70
CA SER A 138 25.60 37.50 -4.56
C SER A 138 25.56 35.98 -4.30
N ALA A 139 24.53 35.29 -4.78
CA ALA A 139 24.59 33.83 -4.93
C ALA A 139 24.80 33.51 -6.41
N SER A 140 26.05 33.25 -6.80
CA SER A 140 26.37 32.83 -8.17
C SER A 140 25.48 31.63 -8.53
N PHE A 141 24.60 31.83 -9.51
CA PHE A 141 23.82 30.80 -10.19
C PHE A 141 24.78 29.76 -10.80
N ARG A 142 25.26 28.81 -9.99
CA ARG A 142 25.71 27.53 -10.52
C ARG A 142 24.45 26.74 -10.85
N ARG A 143 24.22 26.64 -12.17
CA ARG A 143 23.24 25.82 -12.90
C ARG A 143 22.40 24.89 -12.01
N PRO A 144 21.06 24.87 -12.14
CA PRO A 144 20.27 23.77 -11.62
C PRO A 144 20.87 22.49 -12.19
N ALA A 145 21.51 21.68 -11.33
CA ALA A 145 22.00 20.37 -11.74
C ALA A 145 20.79 19.63 -12.33
N HIS A 146 21.02 19.04 -13.50
CA HIS A 146 20.03 18.34 -14.32
C HIS A 146 19.01 17.58 -13.45
N ARG A 147 17.79 18.13 -13.39
CA ARG A 147 16.66 17.54 -12.68
C ARG A 147 16.28 16.22 -13.37
N ARG A 148 16.05 15.16 -12.59
CA ARG A 148 14.92 14.25 -12.89
C ARG A 148 13.67 15.02 -12.47
N ASP A 149 12.97 15.57 -13.45
CA ASP A 149 12.01 16.69 -13.35
C ASP A 149 10.64 16.35 -12.72
N GLU A 150 10.56 15.40 -11.79
CA GLU A 150 9.24 14.86 -11.36
C GLU A 150 8.82 15.22 -9.92
N LYS A 151 9.73 15.69 -9.07
CA LYS A 151 9.45 15.88 -7.63
C LYS A 151 9.91 17.24 -7.10
N TRP A 152 9.37 18.31 -7.69
CA TRP A 152 9.72 19.70 -7.37
C TRP A 152 9.48 20.09 -5.91
N TRP A 153 8.65 19.33 -5.19
CA TRP A 153 8.34 19.52 -3.77
C TRP A 153 9.36 18.89 -2.81
N LEU A 154 10.34 18.12 -3.29
CA LEU A 154 11.36 17.49 -2.42
C LEU A 154 12.55 18.43 -2.15
N PRO A 155 13.09 18.43 -0.91
CA PRO A 155 14.36 19.09 -0.60
C PRO A 155 15.51 18.53 -1.44
N VAL A 156 16.42 19.41 -1.88
CA VAL A 156 17.55 19.00 -2.72
C VAL A 156 18.70 18.54 -1.83
N PRO A 157 19.19 17.29 -1.98
CA PRO A 157 20.38 16.85 -1.28
C PRO A 157 21.63 17.58 -1.80
N ARG A 158 22.53 17.94 -0.89
CA ARG A 158 23.80 18.61 -1.17
C ARG A 158 24.94 17.87 -0.48
N VAL A 159 26.08 17.84 -1.14
CA VAL A 159 27.33 17.23 -0.66
C VAL A 159 28.46 18.27 -0.69
N PRO A 160 29.55 18.06 0.07
CA PRO A 160 30.72 18.93 0.02
C PRO A 160 31.34 19.02 -1.39
N PRO A 161 32.04 20.13 -1.71
CA PRO A 161 32.83 20.21 -2.94
C PRO A 161 33.91 19.10 -2.94
N GLY A 162 34.02 18.37 -4.05
CA GLY A 162 34.85 17.16 -4.14
C GLY A 162 34.14 15.85 -3.76
N GLY A 163 32.89 15.92 -3.30
CA GLY A 163 32.05 14.76 -2.95
C GLY A 163 32.20 14.29 -1.50
N LEU A 164 31.52 13.20 -1.17
CA LEU A 164 31.55 12.55 0.13
C LEU A 164 32.87 11.80 0.36
N ARG A 165 33.28 11.69 1.62
CA ARG A 165 34.39 10.82 2.00
C ARG A 165 34.08 9.37 1.65
N GLU A 166 35.09 8.62 1.21
CA GLU A 166 34.94 7.19 0.85
C GLU A 166 34.37 6.33 1.99
N ALA A 167 34.72 6.63 3.24
CA ALA A 167 34.15 5.94 4.40
C ALA A 167 32.62 6.17 4.51
N THR A 168 32.19 7.41 4.38
CA THR A 168 30.77 7.82 4.45
C THR A 168 29.98 7.24 3.28
N ARG A 169 30.55 7.26 2.06
CA ARG A 169 29.98 6.61 0.88
C ARG A 169 29.77 5.10 1.08
N ARG A 170 30.80 4.37 1.52
CA ARG A 170 30.68 2.92 1.79
C ARG A 170 29.64 2.62 2.87
N GLN A 171 29.51 3.48 3.88
CA GLN A 171 28.46 3.36 4.89
C GLN A 171 27.06 3.59 4.32
N LEU A 172 26.89 4.52 3.38
CA LEU A 172 25.63 4.73 2.66
C LEU A 172 25.25 3.52 1.82
N GLU A 173 26.20 2.98 1.05
CA GLU A 173 25.99 1.76 0.25
C GLU A 173 25.59 0.57 1.13
N HIS A 174 26.28 0.37 2.26
CA HIS A 174 25.92 -0.70 3.20
C HIS A 174 24.49 -0.52 3.76
N LYS A 175 24.10 0.71 4.12
CA LYS A 175 22.74 1.02 4.59
C LYS A 175 21.69 0.81 3.51
N ARG A 176 21.98 1.18 2.26
CA ARG A 176 21.11 0.94 1.11
C ARG A 176 20.90 -0.56 0.91
N ASP A 177 21.97 -1.34 0.95
CA ASP A 177 21.91 -2.80 0.76
C ASP A 177 21.13 -3.48 1.90
N ALA A 178 21.32 -3.02 3.14
CA ALA A 178 20.53 -3.47 4.29
C ALA A 178 19.04 -3.11 4.13
N ALA A 179 18.71 -1.89 3.73
CA ALA A 179 17.34 -1.46 3.46
C ALA A 179 16.70 -2.27 2.32
N ASN A 180 17.47 -2.64 1.29
CA ASN A 180 17.01 -3.49 0.19
C ASN A 180 16.71 -4.93 0.63
N GLN A 181 17.49 -5.47 1.58
CA GLN A 181 17.16 -6.77 2.18
C GLN A 181 15.86 -6.70 3.00
N ILE A 182 15.66 -5.63 3.77
CA ILE A 182 14.42 -5.38 4.50
C ILE A 182 13.23 -5.25 3.54
N LEU A 183 13.40 -4.50 2.46
CA LEU A 183 12.39 -4.34 1.40
C LEU A 183 11.94 -5.70 0.86
N LYS A 184 12.89 -6.55 0.45
CA LYS A 184 12.61 -7.89 -0.07
C LYS A 184 11.88 -8.78 0.95
N ALA A 185 12.28 -8.71 2.23
CA ALA A 185 11.63 -9.47 3.30
C ALA A 185 10.19 -8.99 3.53
N ALA A 186 9.97 -7.67 3.56
CA ALA A 186 8.64 -7.08 3.72
C ALA A 186 7.72 -7.45 2.54
N MET A 187 8.21 -7.34 1.30
CA MET A 187 7.48 -7.75 0.09
C MET A 187 7.10 -9.23 0.10
N ALA A 188 8.00 -10.11 0.58
CA ALA A 188 7.72 -11.54 0.67
C ALA A 188 6.58 -11.84 1.66
N ILE A 189 6.58 -11.18 2.83
CA ILE A 189 5.50 -11.30 3.81
C ILE A 189 4.19 -10.74 3.25
N ASN A 190 4.23 -9.57 2.58
CA ASN A 190 3.06 -8.95 1.97
C ASN A 190 2.44 -9.83 0.89
N SER A 191 3.26 -10.35 -0.02
CA SER A 191 2.85 -11.25 -1.09
C SER A 191 2.23 -12.53 -0.54
N ASN A 192 2.81 -13.13 0.51
CA ASN A 192 2.23 -14.31 1.15
C ASN A 192 0.89 -14.01 1.85
N ALA A 193 0.78 -12.86 2.53
CA ALA A 193 -0.47 -12.43 3.15
C ALA A 193 -1.59 -12.24 2.11
N LEU A 194 -1.29 -11.60 0.97
CA LEU A 194 -2.24 -11.41 -0.14
C LEU A 194 -2.60 -12.73 -0.83
N ALA A 195 -1.64 -13.65 -1.00
CA ALA A 195 -1.89 -14.96 -1.59
C ALA A 195 -2.89 -15.79 -0.77
N GLU A 196 -2.82 -15.68 0.56
CA GLU A 196 -3.70 -16.38 1.50
C GLU A 196 -5.04 -15.65 1.77
N MET A 197 -5.25 -14.44 1.24
CA MET A 197 -6.55 -13.76 1.32
C MET A 197 -7.55 -14.34 0.30
N ASP A 198 -8.78 -14.50 0.75
CA ASP A 198 -9.90 -14.95 -0.08
C ASP A 198 -10.17 -13.98 -1.24
N VAL A 199 -10.51 -14.54 -2.40
CA VAL A 199 -10.94 -13.75 -3.55
C VAL A 199 -12.42 -13.40 -3.40
N PRO A 200 -12.79 -12.11 -3.47
CA PRO A 200 -14.18 -11.70 -3.31
C PRO A 200 -15.08 -12.18 -4.46
N ASP A 201 -16.32 -12.56 -4.16
CA ASP A 201 -17.32 -12.95 -5.17
C ASP A 201 -17.56 -11.84 -6.21
N SER A 202 -17.54 -10.58 -5.78
CA SER A 202 -17.63 -9.40 -6.65
C SER A 202 -16.54 -9.35 -7.72
N TYR A 203 -15.31 -9.81 -7.39
CA TYR A 203 -14.25 -9.94 -8.38
C TYR A 203 -14.59 -11.05 -9.37
N HIS A 204 -15.02 -12.22 -8.89
CA HIS A 204 -15.42 -13.34 -9.76
C HIS A 204 -16.55 -12.98 -10.73
N ASP A 205 -17.50 -12.14 -10.31
CA ASP A 205 -18.62 -11.69 -11.14
C ASP A 205 -18.20 -10.64 -12.18
N SER A 206 -17.13 -9.89 -11.91
CA SER A 206 -16.57 -8.91 -12.84
C SER A 206 -15.73 -9.53 -13.97
N LEU A 207 -15.29 -10.78 -13.81
CA LEU A 207 -14.40 -11.44 -14.76
C LEU A 207 -15.09 -11.77 -16.10
N PRO A 208 -14.39 -11.59 -17.23
CA PRO A 208 -14.87 -12.06 -18.53
C PRO A 208 -15.11 -13.59 -18.56
N LYS A 209 -16.02 -14.02 -19.43
CA LYS A 209 -16.42 -15.45 -19.53
C LYS A 209 -15.34 -16.37 -20.11
N ASN A 210 -14.32 -15.84 -20.79
CA ASN A 210 -13.28 -16.65 -21.42
C ASN A 210 -11.89 -15.99 -21.31
N GLY A 211 -10.84 -16.81 -21.23
CA GLY A 211 -9.45 -16.35 -21.09
C GLY A 211 -8.92 -15.58 -22.30
N ARG A 212 -9.57 -15.70 -23.47
CA ARG A 212 -9.24 -14.90 -24.65
C ARG A 212 -9.69 -13.44 -24.51
N ALA A 213 -10.86 -13.19 -23.92
CA ALA A 213 -11.33 -11.83 -23.65
C ALA A 213 -10.50 -11.12 -22.58
N THR A 214 -9.94 -11.85 -21.60
CA THR A 214 -9.02 -11.26 -20.60
C THR A 214 -7.66 -10.95 -21.22
N LEU A 215 -7.01 -11.94 -21.85
CA LEU A 215 -5.64 -11.82 -22.35
C LEU A 215 -5.51 -11.06 -23.67
N GLY A 216 -6.60 -10.93 -24.43
CA GLY A 216 -6.57 -10.46 -25.82
C GLY A 216 -5.86 -11.43 -26.77
N ASP A 217 -6.01 -11.18 -28.07
CA ASP A 217 -5.63 -12.14 -29.12
C ASP A 217 -4.15 -12.48 -29.14
N ILE A 218 -3.28 -11.48 -28.93
CA ILE A 218 -1.83 -11.66 -29.01
C ILE A 218 -1.36 -12.58 -27.89
N ILE A 219 -1.61 -12.21 -26.62
CA ILE A 219 -1.17 -12.98 -25.46
C ILE A 219 -1.82 -14.38 -25.44
N TYR A 220 -3.11 -14.47 -25.79
CA TYR A 220 -3.81 -15.75 -25.87
C TYR A 220 -3.19 -16.70 -26.92
N ARG A 221 -2.77 -16.18 -28.08
CA ARG A 221 -2.11 -17.00 -29.11
C ARG A 221 -0.76 -17.55 -28.63
N TYR A 222 0.03 -16.74 -27.91
CA TYR A 222 1.33 -17.19 -27.40
C TYR A 222 1.20 -18.19 -26.25
N ILE A 223 0.31 -17.96 -25.29
CA ILE A 223 0.16 -18.85 -24.13
C ILE A 223 -0.41 -20.23 -24.50
N THR A 224 -1.17 -20.30 -25.60
CA THR A 224 -1.75 -21.54 -26.15
C THR A 224 -0.84 -22.26 -27.15
N SER A 225 0.34 -21.70 -27.46
CA SER A 225 1.34 -22.33 -28.33
C SER A 225 1.87 -23.64 -27.75
N GLU A 226 2.29 -24.58 -28.59
CA GLU A 226 2.92 -25.83 -28.14
C GLU A 226 4.24 -25.56 -27.41
N GLN A 227 5.04 -24.63 -27.93
CA GLN A 227 6.26 -24.12 -27.31
C GLN A 227 5.96 -22.77 -26.66
N PHE A 228 5.84 -22.76 -25.33
CA PHE A 228 5.59 -21.55 -24.54
C PHE A 228 6.81 -21.23 -23.68
N SER A 229 7.28 -19.98 -23.79
CA SER A 229 8.30 -19.41 -22.92
C SER A 229 7.79 -18.07 -22.37
N PRO A 230 7.66 -17.91 -21.04
CA PRO A 230 7.26 -16.66 -20.42
C PRO A 230 8.16 -15.49 -20.81
N ASP A 231 9.48 -15.69 -20.76
CA ASP A 231 10.46 -14.65 -21.02
C ASP A 231 10.40 -14.17 -22.47
N CYS A 232 10.27 -15.09 -23.43
CA CYS A 232 10.16 -14.72 -24.85
C CYS A 232 8.88 -13.91 -25.13
N LEU A 233 7.78 -14.20 -24.44
CA LEU A 233 6.55 -13.43 -24.56
C LEU A 233 6.74 -12.02 -23.97
N LEU A 234 7.33 -11.90 -22.79
CA LEU A 234 7.58 -10.61 -22.15
C LEU A 234 8.51 -9.73 -23.00
N ASP A 235 9.53 -10.30 -23.64
CA ASP A 235 10.43 -9.57 -24.54
C ASP A 235 9.72 -9.04 -25.81
N CYS A 236 8.57 -9.61 -26.17
CA CYS A 236 7.75 -9.18 -27.32
C CYS A 236 6.64 -8.19 -26.96
N LEU A 237 6.39 -7.94 -25.67
CA LEU A 237 5.34 -7.05 -25.20
C LEU A 237 5.87 -5.64 -24.96
N ASP A 238 5.02 -4.63 -25.19
CA ASP A 238 5.33 -3.27 -24.78
C ASP A 238 5.17 -3.14 -23.26
N LEU A 239 6.31 -3.09 -22.58
CA LEU A 239 6.45 -2.92 -21.14
C LEU A 239 7.20 -1.62 -20.83
N SER A 240 7.10 -0.63 -21.73
CA SER A 240 7.82 0.64 -21.62
C SER A 240 7.33 1.51 -20.46
N SER A 241 6.09 1.31 -20.01
CA SER A 241 5.50 2.01 -18.87
C SER A 241 5.05 1.06 -17.78
N GLU A 242 5.10 1.51 -16.52
CA GLU A 242 4.56 0.75 -15.40
C GLU A 242 3.07 0.46 -15.58
N TYR A 243 2.30 1.43 -16.08
CA TYR A 243 0.87 1.26 -16.37
C TYR A 243 0.61 0.05 -17.27
N GLN A 244 1.36 -0.11 -18.35
CA GLN A 244 1.22 -1.26 -19.25
C GLN A 244 1.61 -2.57 -18.57
N ALA A 245 2.66 -2.57 -17.74
CA ALA A 245 3.06 -3.75 -16.98
C ALA A 245 1.95 -4.19 -16.01
N VAL A 246 1.32 -3.27 -15.30
CA VAL A 246 0.21 -3.54 -14.37
C VAL A 246 -1.04 -4.01 -15.13
N GLU A 247 -1.35 -3.38 -16.26
CA GLU A 247 -2.46 -3.78 -17.15
C GLU A 247 -2.29 -5.24 -17.60
N ILE A 248 -1.07 -5.61 -18.03
CA ILE A 248 -0.76 -6.99 -18.42
C ILE A 248 -0.87 -7.93 -17.22
N ALA A 249 -0.35 -7.54 -16.05
CA ALA A 249 -0.47 -8.34 -14.81
C ALA A 249 -1.94 -8.61 -14.48
N ASN A 250 -2.80 -7.59 -14.50
CA ASN A 250 -4.23 -7.69 -14.25
C ASN A 250 -4.93 -8.66 -15.22
N ARG A 251 -4.57 -8.61 -16.50
CA ARG A 251 -5.15 -9.47 -17.54
C ARG A 251 -4.73 -10.92 -17.39
N VAL A 252 -3.44 -11.15 -17.07
CA VAL A 252 -2.88 -12.48 -16.83
C VAL A 252 -3.49 -13.09 -15.57
N GLU A 253 -3.57 -12.33 -14.49
CA GLU A 253 -4.18 -12.75 -13.23
C GLU A 253 -5.67 -13.10 -13.40
N ALA A 254 -6.44 -12.25 -14.08
CA ALA A 254 -7.82 -12.56 -14.43
C ALA A 254 -7.96 -13.88 -15.22
N ALA A 255 -7.04 -14.15 -16.16
CA ALA A 255 -7.06 -15.37 -16.96
C ALA A 255 -6.83 -16.63 -16.10
N VAL A 256 -5.92 -16.57 -15.12
CA VAL A 256 -5.68 -17.66 -14.15
C VAL A 256 -6.99 -18.05 -13.46
N TYR A 257 -7.74 -17.07 -12.94
CA TYR A 257 -9.00 -17.34 -12.25
C TYR A 257 -10.11 -17.83 -13.19
N VAL A 258 -10.18 -17.31 -14.42
CA VAL A 258 -11.16 -17.79 -15.42
C VAL A 258 -10.92 -19.27 -15.76
N TRP A 259 -9.67 -19.70 -15.91
CA TRP A 259 -9.35 -21.10 -16.19
C TRP A 259 -9.53 -22.01 -14.97
N ARG A 260 -9.13 -21.57 -13.77
CA ARG A 260 -9.34 -22.33 -12.52
C ARG A 260 -10.83 -22.47 -12.15
N ARG A 261 -11.69 -21.49 -12.47
CA ARG A 261 -13.16 -21.57 -12.27
C ARG A 261 -13.81 -22.64 -13.16
N ARG A 262 -13.27 -22.87 -14.36
CA ARG A 262 -13.82 -23.84 -15.32
C ARG A 262 -13.63 -25.29 -14.85
N GLY A 263 -12.55 -25.58 -14.11
CA GLY A 263 -12.31 -26.90 -13.51
C GLY A 263 -13.07 -27.20 -12.22
N THR A 264 -13.66 -26.19 -11.56
CA THR A 264 -14.44 -26.36 -10.32
C THR A 264 -15.94 -26.45 -10.56
N ALA A 265 -16.48 -25.71 -11.54
CA ALA A 265 -17.90 -25.79 -11.93
C ALA A 265 -18.32 -27.20 -12.39
N ALA A 266 -17.42 -27.96 -12.99
CA ALA A 266 -17.66 -29.34 -13.40
C ALA A 266 -17.68 -30.35 -12.23
N LYS A 267 -16.98 -30.04 -11.12
CA LYS A 267 -16.95 -30.89 -9.91
C LYS A 267 -18.24 -30.80 -9.10
N SER A 268 -18.93 -29.66 -9.14
CA SER A 268 -20.23 -29.45 -8.47
C SER A 268 -21.42 -30.03 -9.25
N ALA A 269 -21.28 -30.30 -10.55
CA ALA A 269 -22.33 -30.90 -11.38
C ALA A 269 -22.35 -32.45 -11.30
N GLY A 270 -21.72 -33.02 -10.28
CA GLY A 270 -21.62 -34.45 -10.05
C GLY A 270 -22.91 -35.06 -9.48
N THR A 271 -24.03 -35.00 -10.20
CA THR A 271 -25.12 -35.96 -9.97
C THR A 271 -25.85 -36.28 -11.27
N LYS A 272 -25.52 -37.47 -11.81
CA LYS A 272 -26.21 -38.23 -12.87
C LYS A 272 -26.10 -37.69 -14.30
N SER A 273 -25.14 -38.21 -15.08
CA SER A 273 -25.34 -38.36 -16.53
C SER A 273 -24.37 -39.37 -17.16
N SER A 274 -24.93 -40.34 -17.87
CA SER A 274 -24.28 -41.45 -18.57
C SER A 274 -23.79 -41.00 -19.95
N TRP A 275 -22.61 -40.38 -20.05
CA TRP A 275 -21.92 -40.11 -21.33
C TRP A 275 -20.39 -40.12 -21.15
N GLY A 276 -19.77 -41.31 -21.24
CA GLY A 276 -18.31 -41.47 -21.05
C GLY A 276 -17.45 -40.61 -21.97
N MET A 277 -17.83 -40.45 -23.24
CA MET A 277 -17.08 -39.62 -24.21
C MET A 277 -17.16 -38.12 -23.92
N VAL A 278 -18.30 -37.64 -23.42
CA VAL A 278 -18.45 -36.23 -23.01
C VAL A 278 -17.65 -35.95 -21.74
N LYS A 279 -17.58 -36.94 -20.83
CA LYS A 279 -16.74 -36.88 -19.64
C LYS A 279 -15.25 -36.79 -20.00
N ASP A 280 -14.78 -37.56 -20.98
CA ASP A 280 -13.39 -37.51 -21.44
C ASP A 280 -13.05 -36.17 -22.12
N MET A 281 -13.95 -35.63 -22.96
CA MET A 281 -13.76 -34.29 -23.56
C MET A 281 -13.77 -33.15 -22.54
N ILE A 282 -14.59 -33.26 -21.48
CA ILE A 282 -14.62 -32.30 -20.37
C ILE A 282 -13.32 -32.39 -19.59
N MET A 283 -12.87 -33.61 -19.26
CA MET A 283 -11.60 -33.83 -18.58
C MET A 283 -10.40 -33.31 -19.38
N ASP A 284 -10.40 -33.44 -20.71
CA ASP A 284 -9.36 -32.88 -21.57
C ASP A 284 -9.42 -31.35 -21.64
N THR A 285 -10.62 -30.77 -21.55
CA THR A 285 -10.81 -29.31 -21.46
C THR A 285 -10.35 -28.75 -20.11
N GLU A 286 -10.57 -29.50 -19.02
CA GLU A 286 -10.08 -29.16 -17.68
C GLU A 286 -8.57 -29.24 -17.60
N LYS A 287 -7.96 -30.36 -18.03
CA LYS A 287 -6.50 -30.52 -18.10
C LYS A 287 -5.85 -29.41 -18.93
N ARG A 288 -6.48 -29.02 -20.05
CA ARG A 288 -6.03 -27.91 -20.87
C ARG A 288 -6.18 -26.57 -20.15
N GLY A 289 -7.26 -26.36 -19.41
CA GLY A 289 -7.49 -25.17 -18.59
C GLY A 289 -6.44 -25.04 -17.48
N ASP A 290 -6.17 -26.13 -16.76
CA ASP A 290 -5.18 -26.19 -15.68
C ASP A 290 -3.77 -25.89 -16.22
N LEU A 291 -3.38 -26.50 -17.34
CA LEU A 291 -2.10 -26.18 -18.00
C LEU A 291 -1.99 -24.70 -18.39
N LEU A 292 -3.07 -24.09 -18.89
CA LEU A 292 -3.08 -22.67 -19.25
C LEU A 292 -3.02 -21.76 -18.02
N ALA A 293 -3.66 -22.15 -16.92
CA ALA A 293 -3.55 -21.45 -15.64
C ALA A 293 -2.12 -21.50 -15.09
N GLU A 294 -1.48 -22.68 -15.09
CA GLU A 294 -0.08 -22.85 -14.70
C GLU A 294 0.87 -21.99 -15.55
N ARG A 295 0.67 -21.97 -16.87
CA ARG A 295 1.44 -21.11 -17.78
C ARG A 295 1.24 -19.62 -17.49
N ALA A 296 0.02 -19.19 -17.18
CA ALA A 296 -0.27 -17.80 -16.83
C ALA A 296 0.31 -17.41 -15.47
N GLU A 297 0.32 -18.32 -14.50
CA GLU A 297 1.00 -18.13 -13.22
C GLU A 297 2.52 -17.99 -13.42
N GLY A 298 3.13 -18.84 -14.24
CA GLY A 298 4.53 -18.70 -14.63
C GLY A 298 4.83 -17.35 -15.29
N LEU A 299 3.96 -16.89 -16.20
CA LEU A 299 4.07 -15.58 -16.82
C LEU A 299 3.97 -14.43 -15.80
N LEU A 300 3.03 -14.51 -14.87
CA LEU A 300 2.86 -13.50 -13.82
C LEU A 300 4.08 -13.45 -12.90
N ILE A 301 4.66 -14.60 -12.55
CA ILE A 301 5.90 -14.68 -11.76
C ILE A 301 7.06 -14.02 -12.50
N SER A 302 7.28 -14.36 -13.77
CA SER A 302 8.33 -13.73 -14.58
C SER A 302 8.13 -12.21 -14.72
N LEU A 303 6.88 -11.75 -14.86
CA LEU A 303 6.57 -10.32 -14.91
C LEU A 303 6.92 -9.63 -13.59
N LYS A 304 6.54 -10.19 -12.44
CA LYS A 304 6.88 -9.64 -11.12
C LYS A 304 8.39 -9.65 -10.84
N GLN A 305 9.15 -10.60 -11.40
CA GLN A 305 10.61 -10.62 -11.32
C GLN A 305 11.26 -9.50 -12.16
N ARG A 306 10.69 -9.18 -13.34
CA ARG A 306 11.15 -8.07 -14.20
C ARG A 306 10.76 -6.70 -13.63
N PHE A 307 9.65 -6.61 -12.91
CA PHE A 307 9.13 -5.40 -12.28
C PHE A 307 8.92 -5.60 -10.78
N PRO A 308 9.99 -5.62 -9.95
CA PRO A 308 9.87 -5.80 -8.52
C PRO A 308 9.05 -4.69 -7.82
N GLY A 309 9.03 -3.48 -8.37
CA GLY A 309 8.27 -2.34 -7.85
C GLY A 309 6.89 -2.15 -8.49
N LEU A 310 6.30 -3.20 -9.07
CA LEU A 310 5.00 -3.13 -9.70
C LEU A 310 3.93 -2.73 -8.69
N THR A 311 3.12 -1.72 -9.01
CA THR A 311 1.96 -1.34 -8.20
C THR A 311 0.96 -2.49 -8.04
N GLN A 312 0.18 -2.43 -6.94
CA GLN A 312 -0.80 -3.47 -6.58
C GLN A 312 -1.77 -3.75 -7.73
N THR A 313 -2.06 -5.03 -7.97
CA THR A 313 -3.02 -5.42 -9.01
C THR A 313 -4.45 -5.09 -8.60
N SER A 314 -5.36 -5.09 -9.56
CA SER A 314 -6.80 -4.95 -9.32
C SER A 314 -7.35 -6.05 -8.43
N LEU A 315 -6.77 -7.26 -8.49
CA LEU A 315 -7.14 -8.33 -7.56
C LEU A 315 -6.64 -8.04 -6.15
N ASP A 316 -5.38 -7.62 -6.00
CA ASP A 316 -4.80 -7.28 -4.70
C ASP A 316 -5.62 -6.18 -4.02
N MET A 317 -5.98 -5.12 -4.76
CA MET A 317 -6.85 -4.05 -4.28
C MET A 317 -8.23 -4.57 -3.84
N SER A 318 -8.84 -5.48 -4.61
CA SER A 318 -10.13 -6.08 -4.27
C SER A 318 -10.04 -6.96 -3.01
N LYS A 319 -8.99 -7.78 -2.90
CA LYS A 319 -8.72 -8.60 -1.71
C LYS A 319 -8.61 -7.71 -0.47
N ILE A 320 -7.83 -6.64 -0.52
CA ILE A 320 -7.68 -5.71 0.61
C ILE A 320 -9.01 -5.05 0.98
N GLN A 321 -9.78 -4.59 -0.02
CA GLN A 321 -11.03 -3.87 0.19
C GLN A 321 -12.12 -4.74 0.83
N TYR A 322 -12.24 -6.00 0.42
CA TYR A 322 -13.33 -6.89 0.86
C TYR A 322 -12.89 -7.91 1.92
N ASN A 323 -11.60 -7.92 2.31
CA ASN A 323 -11.09 -8.80 3.36
C ASN A 323 -11.80 -8.55 4.70
N LYS A 324 -12.15 -9.64 5.38
CA LYS A 324 -12.78 -9.63 6.71
C LYS A 324 -11.86 -10.17 7.81
N ASP A 325 -10.73 -10.77 7.45
CA ASP A 325 -9.76 -11.31 8.39
C ASP A 325 -8.85 -10.18 8.92
N VAL A 326 -9.02 -9.85 10.20
CA VAL A 326 -8.25 -8.80 10.86
C VAL A 326 -6.76 -9.13 10.93
N GLY A 327 -6.38 -10.38 11.18
CA GLY A 327 -4.98 -10.77 11.25
C GLY A 327 -4.28 -10.68 9.90
N LYS A 328 -4.94 -11.08 8.80
CA LYS A 328 -4.42 -10.90 7.44
C LYS A 328 -4.30 -9.43 7.08
N SER A 329 -5.28 -8.62 7.50
CA SER A 329 -5.24 -7.18 7.29
C SER A 329 -4.07 -6.51 8.02
N ILE A 330 -3.78 -6.92 9.25
CA ILE A 330 -2.61 -6.46 10.01
C ILE A 330 -1.32 -6.84 9.28
N LEU A 331 -1.18 -8.11 8.86
CA LEU A 331 0.02 -8.59 8.17
C LEU A 331 0.24 -7.86 6.84
N GLU A 332 -0.78 -7.75 6.00
CA GLU A 332 -0.73 -7.04 4.71
C GLU A 332 -0.37 -5.57 4.90
N SER A 333 -1.14 -4.84 5.72
CA SER A 333 -0.96 -3.40 5.85
C SER A 333 0.36 -3.03 6.54
N TYR A 334 0.80 -3.80 7.55
CA TYR A 334 2.06 -3.56 8.22
C TYR A 334 3.25 -3.86 7.30
N SER A 335 3.22 -4.99 6.57
CA SER A 335 4.28 -5.31 5.60
C SER A 335 4.35 -4.29 4.46
N ARG A 336 3.21 -3.81 3.93
CA ARG A 336 3.14 -2.77 2.90
C ARG A 336 3.73 -1.44 3.37
N VAL A 337 3.45 -1.01 4.61
CA VAL A 337 4.07 0.25 5.11
C VAL A 337 5.57 0.10 5.33
N MET A 338 6.05 -1.08 5.72
CA MET A 338 7.50 -1.36 5.83
C MET A 338 8.18 -1.37 4.46
N GLU A 339 7.53 -1.95 3.45
CA GLU A 339 7.98 -1.90 2.06
C GLU A 339 8.13 -0.45 1.58
N SER A 340 7.09 0.37 1.77
CA SER A 340 7.11 1.79 1.39
C SER A 340 8.24 2.55 2.11
N LEU A 341 8.40 2.34 3.41
CA LEU A 341 9.45 3.00 4.20
C LEU A 341 10.85 2.60 3.71
N ALA A 342 11.10 1.30 3.50
CA ALA A 342 12.39 0.81 3.01
C ALA A 342 12.70 1.34 1.59
N SER A 343 11.72 1.32 0.69
CA SER A 343 11.85 1.87 -0.67
C SER A 343 12.16 3.37 -0.65
N ASN A 344 11.50 4.15 0.21
CA ASN A 344 11.79 5.57 0.36
C ASN A 344 13.22 5.83 0.88
N ILE A 345 13.70 5.05 1.86
CA ILE A 345 15.09 5.17 2.36
C ILE A 345 16.09 4.87 1.24
N ILE A 346 15.90 3.78 0.50
CA ILE A 346 16.76 3.39 -0.64
C ILE A 346 16.79 4.53 -1.67
N ALA A 347 15.62 5.04 -2.06
CA ALA A 347 15.53 6.12 -3.04
C ALA A 347 16.28 7.39 -2.60
N ARG A 348 16.24 7.75 -1.31
CA ARG A 348 16.97 8.92 -0.79
C ARG A 348 18.47 8.69 -0.75
N ILE A 349 18.92 7.47 -0.46
CA ILE A 349 20.35 7.14 -0.50
C ILE A 349 20.84 7.16 -1.96
N ASP A 350 20.07 6.62 -2.89
CA ASP A 350 20.41 6.63 -4.31
C ASP A 350 20.48 8.06 -4.87
N ASP A 351 19.57 8.95 -4.48
CA ASP A 351 19.64 10.37 -4.84
C ASP A 351 20.92 11.06 -4.33
N LEU A 352 21.34 10.75 -3.09
CA LEU A 352 22.59 11.27 -2.51
C LEU A 352 23.82 10.75 -3.25
N LEU A 353 23.89 9.44 -3.49
CA LEU A 353 24.99 8.81 -4.22
C LEU A 353 25.07 9.35 -5.65
N TYR A 354 23.93 9.62 -6.29
CA TYR A 354 23.88 10.26 -7.60
C TYR A 354 24.46 11.69 -7.60
N VAL A 355 24.05 12.52 -6.63
CA VAL A 355 24.59 13.89 -6.49
C VAL A 355 26.08 13.89 -6.16
N ASP A 356 26.53 12.93 -5.36
CA ASP A 356 27.94 12.72 -5.03
C ASP A 356 28.78 12.40 -6.28
N GLU A 357 28.33 11.47 -7.12
CA GLU A 357 28.98 11.16 -8.40
C GLU A 357 29.03 12.36 -9.35
N LEU A 358 27.96 13.14 -9.45
CA LEU A 358 27.97 14.38 -10.23
C LEU A 358 28.98 15.41 -9.71
N SER A 359 29.12 15.51 -8.39
CA SER A 359 30.02 16.47 -7.75
C SER A 359 31.50 16.09 -7.98
N LYS A 360 31.84 14.80 -7.94
CA LYS A 360 33.19 14.31 -8.29
C LYS A 360 33.54 14.56 -9.75
N GLN A 361 32.59 14.37 -10.67
CA GLN A 361 32.81 14.64 -12.09
C GLN A 361 32.99 16.14 -12.40
N ALA A 362 32.35 17.02 -11.62
CA ALA A 362 32.50 18.46 -11.78
C ALA A 362 33.89 18.93 -11.33
N ASP A 363 34.43 18.34 -10.26
CA ASP A 363 35.75 18.69 -9.72
C ASP A 363 36.89 18.16 -10.61
N GLN A 364 36.75 16.95 -11.16
CA GLN A 364 37.69 16.39 -12.15
C GLN A 364 37.72 17.16 -13.49
N LYS A 365 36.67 17.92 -13.81
CA LYS A 365 36.55 18.74 -15.04
C LYS A 365 37.07 20.17 -14.87
N LEU A 366 37.59 20.56 -13.70
CA LEU A 366 38.33 21.80 -13.51
C LEU A 366 39.84 21.50 -13.64
N PRO A 367 40.50 21.77 -14.78
CA PRO A 367 41.94 21.68 -14.85
C PRO A 367 42.55 22.85 -14.05
N SER A 368 43.54 22.54 -13.23
CA SER A 368 44.54 23.52 -12.78
C SER A 368 45.03 24.30 -14.01
N GLY A 369 45.00 25.63 -13.92
CA GLY A 369 44.92 26.53 -15.07
C GLY A 369 45.92 26.32 -16.20
N VAL A 370 45.43 26.48 -17.42
CA VAL A 370 46.13 27.13 -18.53
C VAL A 370 45.07 27.90 -19.31
N ALA A 371 45.28 29.19 -19.51
CA ALA A 371 44.53 29.99 -20.46
C ALA A 371 44.89 29.52 -21.87
N ASP A 372 43.92 29.10 -22.69
CA ASP A 372 43.91 29.48 -24.11
C ASP A 372 42.56 29.21 -24.79
N ASP A 373 42.30 30.02 -25.80
CA ASP A 373 41.18 30.03 -26.74
C ASP A 373 41.02 28.69 -27.50
N GLY A 374 39.78 28.34 -27.87
CA GLY A 374 39.59 27.30 -28.90
C GLY A 374 38.30 26.47 -28.87
N LYS A 375 37.21 27.08 -29.34
CA LYS A 375 36.13 26.49 -30.17
C LYS A 375 36.16 24.97 -30.41
N ILE A 376 35.31 24.16 -29.73
CA ILE A 376 34.95 22.80 -30.19
C ILE A 376 33.45 22.53 -30.01
N ALA A 377 32.86 22.02 -31.11
CA ALA A 377 31.45 21.80 -31.36
C ALA A 377 30.83 20.66 -30.51
N CYS A 378 29.61 20.90 -30.03
CA CYS A 378 28.76 19.89 -29.39
C CYS A 378 28.15 18.95 -30.43
N LYS A 379 28.48 17.66 -30.38
CA LYS A 379 27.68 16.59 -31.00
C LYS A 379 26.94 15.83 -29.91
N ASN A 380 25.62 16.04 -29.85
CA ASN A 380 24.71 15.29 -29.01
C ASN A 380 24.66 13.81 -29.45
N LYS A 381 25.01 12.89 -28.54
CA LYS A 381 24.55 11.50 -28.60
C LYS A 381 23.55 11.30 -27.47
N LYS A 382 22.28 11.11 -27.84
CA LYS A 382 21.22 10.62 -26.95
C LYS A 382 21.59 9.19 -26.55
N ALA A 383 21.80 8.96 -25.26
CA ALA A 383 21.78 7.62 -24.66
C ALA A 383 20.45 7.47 -23.90
N ALA A 384 19.83 6.31 -24.07
CA ALA A 384 18.49 5.98 -23.59
C ALA A 384 18.35 6.14 -22.07
N ALA A 385 17.27 6.80 -21.66
CA ALA A 385 16.90 6.99 -20.27
C ALA A 385 16.41 5.66 -19.66
N MET A 386 16.99 5.27 -18.53
CA MET A 386 16.39 4.28 -17.62
C MET A 386 15.20 4.94 -16.90
N ALA A 387 14.03 4.33 -17.05
CA ALA A 387 12.77 4.73 -16.44
C ALA A 387 12.89 4.79 -14.90
N ALA A 388 12.35 5.86 -14.31
CA ALA A 388 12.28 6.09 -12.88
C ALA A 388 10.91 5.63 -12.34
N VAL A 389 10.92 5.06 -11.15
CA VAL A 389 9.76 4.55 -10.41
C VAL A 389 8.91 5.72 -9.88
N PRO A 390 7.59 5.79 -10.16
CA PRO A 390 6.71 6.72 -9.47
C PRO A 390 6.45 6.25 -8.03
N ALA A 391 6.34 7.22 -7.12
CA ALA A 391 5.96 6.95 -5.75
C ALA A 391 4.52 6.42 -5.72
N SER A 392 4.33 5.24 -5.11
CA SER A 392 3.00 4.71 -4.77
C SER A 392 2.26 5.70 -3.86
N GLY A 393 1.44 6.55 -4.46
CA GLY A 393 0.39 7.30 -3.80
C GLY A 393 -0.93 6.64 -4.14
N THR A 394 -1.51 5.91 -3.19
CA THR A 394 -2.88 5.42 -3.30
C THR A 394 -3.83 6.61 -3.24
N THR A 395 -4.48 6.91 -4.36
CA THR A 395 -5.59 7.87 -4.43
C THR A 395 -6.84 7.23 -3.85
N TYR A 396 -7.10 7.48 -2.56
CA TYR A 396 -8.45 7.31 -2.03
C TYR A 396 -9.24 8.61 -2.22
N VAL A 397 -10.33 8.53 -2.96
CA VAL A 397 -11.34 9.60 -3.02
C VAL A 397 -12.08 9.60 -1.69
N THR A 398 -11.77 10.56 -0.83
CA THR A 398 -12.63 10.95 0.31
C THR A 398 -13.34 12.25 -0.07
N PRO A 399 -14.65 12.41 0.19
CA PRO A 399 -15.35 13.66 -0.10
C PRO A 399 -14.81 14.76 0.82
N SER A 400 -14.24 15.81 0.23
CA SER A 400 -13.75 16.97 0.95
C SER A 400 -14.92 17.86 1.38
N PHE A 401 -15.17 17.95 2.68
CA PHE A 401 -15.84 19.11 3.26
C PHE A 401 -14.78 20.17 3.54
N SER A 402 -14.87 21.29 2.83
CA SER A 402 -14.00 22.46 3.02
C SER A 402 -14.22 23.09 4.39
N PRO A 403 -13.18 23.43 5.17
CA PRO A 403 -13.32 24.37 6.28
C PRO A 403 -13.37 25.79 5.71
N ALA A 404 -14.45 26.51 5.97
CA ALA A 404 -14.60 27.91 5.61
C ALA A 404 -13.48 28.76 6.25
N GLN A 405 -12.88 29.63 5.44
CA GLN A 405 -11.84 30.57 5.83
C GLN A 405 -12.36 31.58 6.85
N LEU A 406 -11.76 31.61 8.04
CA LEU A 406 -11.88 32.71 8.98
C LEU A 406 -11.01 33.87 8.49
N SER A 407 -11.65 34.90 7.95
CA SER A 407 -11.05 36.21 7.72
C SER A 407 -11.22 37.07 9.00
N SER A 408 -10.12 37.63 9.48
CA SER A 408 -10.11 38.83 10.34
C SER A 408 -9.70 40.01 9.45
N PRO A 409 -10.26 41.23 9.62
CA PRO A 409 -9.57 42.19 10.49
C PRO A 409 -10.41 43.30 11.19
N SER A 410 -9.79 43.81 12.26
CA SER A 410 -9.71 45.21 12.75
C SER A 410 -10.95 46.01 13.24
N LYS A 411 -10.85 46.37 14.55
CA LYS A 411 -11.22 47.62 15.25
C LYS A 411 -12.15 48.62 14.53
N ILE A 412 -13.28 48.96 15.18
CA ILE A 412 -13.80 50.32 15.47
C ILE A 412 -15.13 50.19 16.25
N GLY A 413 -15.32 51.01 17.30
CA GLY A 413 -16.63 51.60 17.62
C GLY A 413 -17.52 51.00 18.72
N ARG A 414 -17.23 51.35 19.97
CA ARG A 414 -18.13 51.87 21.05
C ARG A 414 -19.68 51.73 20.93
N ALA A 415 -20.31 51.45 22.10
CA ALA A 415 -21.71 51.74 22.52
C ALA A 415 -22.79 50.76 21.99
N LEU A 416 -23.82 50.29 22.73
CA LEU A 416 -24.40 50.55 24.05
C LEU A 416 -25.22 49.32 24.54
N LEU A 417 -25.40 49.27 25.86
CA LEU A 417 -26.44 48.58 26.65
C LEU A 417 -27.80 48.38 25.96
N VAL A 418 -28.47 47.25 26.27
CA VAL A 418 -29.76 47.19 27.04
C VAL A 418 -30.19 45.73 27.28
N ASP A 419 -30.44 45.45 28.55
CA ASP A 419 -31.11 44.30 29.15
C ASP A 419 -32.64 44.40 28.98
N ARG A 420 -33.36 43.30 28.67
CA ARG A 420 -34.72 43.09 29.23
C ARG A 420 -35.30 41.68 29.07
N ARG A 421 -35.63 41.15 30.25
CA ARG A 421 -36.53 40.06 30.67
C ARG A 421 -37.83 39.83 29.89
N ALA A 422 -38.19 38.54 29.80
CA ALA A 422 -39.47 37.86 30.08
C ALA A 422 -40.81 38.64 30.06
N HIS A 423 -41.85 38.07 29.40
CA HIS A 423 -43.02 37.43 30.04
C HIS A 423 -44.16 37.08 29.06
N HIS A 424 -44.83 35.95 29.35
CA HIS A 424 -46.23 35.54 29.02
C HIS A 424 -46.60 35.33 27.54
N GLY A 425 -47.29 34.26 27.12
CA GLY A 425 -48.15 33.28 27.80
C GLY A 425 -49.53 33.29 27.16
N ARG A 426 -49.97 32.20 26.51
CA ARG A 426 -51.39 31.80 26.45
C ARG A 426 -51.60 30.39 25.91
N ALA A 427 -52.58 29.73 26.52
CA ALA A 427 -52.94 28.33 26.42
C ALA A 427 -54.18 28.09 25.52
N ALA A 428 -54.57 26.80 25.46
CA ALA A 428 -55.83 26.19 24.99
C ALA A 428 -55.81 25.69 23.53
N LYS A 429 -56.37 24.52 23.15
CA LYS A 429 -57.22 23.52 23.83
C LYS A 429 -57.26 22.23 22.99
N ARG A 430 -57.60 21.11 23.64
CA ARG A 430 -57.89 19.77 23.10
C ARG A 430 -59.13 19.74 22.20
N SER A 431 -59.21 18.77 21.29
CA SER A 431 -60.40 17.90 21.13
C SER A 431 -60.06 16.59 20.42
N ALA A 432 -60.49 15.48 21.01
CA ALA A 432 -60.56 14.14 20.43
C ALA A 432 -62.05 13.73 20.35
N LEU A 433 -62.41 12.95 19.33
CA LEU A 433 -63.60 12.10 19.16
C LEU A 433 -63.26 11.21 17.93
N ALA A 434 -63.09 9.88 17.97
CA ALA A 434 -64.04 8.79 18.31
C ALA A 434 -65.30 8.86 17.41
N ASP A 435 -65.79 7.84 16.70
CA ASP A 435 -65.90 6.41 17.01
C ASP A 435 -66.61 5.65 15.83
N HIS A 436 -66.74 4.32 15.94
CA HIS A 436 -67.59 3.32 15.22
C HIS A 436 -67.01 2.69 13.93
N GLY A 437 -67.02 1.37 13.70
CA GLY A 437 -67.53 0.18 14.40
C GLY A 437 -67.36 -1.00 13.41
N GLY A 438 -66.89 -2.18 13.81
CA GLY A 438 -67.74 -3.25 14.33
C GLY A 438 -67.11 -4.62 14.01
N GLY A 439 -67.04 -5.50 15.01
CA GLY A 439 -66.74 -6.94 14.84
C GLY A 439 -67.94 -7.71 14.27
N PRO A 440 -67.86 -9.06 14.19
CA PRO A 440 -67.85 -9.85 15.43
C PRO A 440 -66.86 -11.04 15.46
N GLU A 441 -66.63 -11.51 16.70
CA GLU A 441 -66.00 -12.76 17.10
C GLU A 441 -66.74 -14.02 16.62
N VAL A 442 -66.09 -15.20 16.69
CA VAL A 442 -66.39 -16.27 17.69
C VAL A 442 -65.73 -17.64 17.31
N LYS A 443 -65.02 -18.24 18.30
CA LYS A 443 -64.66 -19.67 18.56
C LYS A 443 -63.75 -20.39 17.54
N GLY A 444 -62.79 -21.25 17.90
CA GLY A 444 -62.43 -21.92 19.16
C GLY A 444 -62.09 -23.40 18.88
N ILE A 445 -61.06 -23.95 19.56
CA ILE A 445 -60.76 -25.41 19.77
C ILE A 445 -60.22 -26.13 18.50
N VAL A 446 -59.14 -26.92 18.49
CA VAL A 446 -58.50 -27.86 19.44
C VAL A 446 -57.00 -27.56 19.60
#